data_AF-A0A3S0CR33-F1
#
_entry.id   AF-A0A3S0CR33-F1
#
_cell.length_a   1.000
_cell.length_b   1.000
_cell.length_c   1.000
_cell.angle_alpha   90.00
_cell.angle_beta   90.00
_cell.angle_gamma   90.00
#
_symmetry.space_group_name_H-M   'P 1'
#
loop_
_entity.id
_entity.type
_entity.pdbx_description
1 polymer ?
#
loop_
_entity_poly.entity_id
_entity_poly.type
_entity_poly.pdbx_seq_one_letter_code
_entity_poly.pdbx_strand_id
1 'polypeptide(L)'
;MNAWVSLTSWSKNDQCAPGAYWSECDHGEKFGYHLLWSKSDQIALGAHWSENDQKDRMMTRQVLTQEGLLVHLLHALSDRDSAYLLWYLLAQRADETPLRSSRRAIHGDLGGVIGLTNVLTATNRLTDAGLITTRVYPRTFTEYRVNGHAVSGLLNRPLTTANFLPGILPREVPFVTRWNAGEQFCEVPDSAVDEGDSQPTAADQSDNLSPTENQHDQ
;
A
#
# COMPACT_ATOMS: atom_id res chain seq x y z
N MET A 1 -31.87 61.44 0.16
CA MET A 1 -32.72 61.47 -1.04
C MET A 1 -31.89 62.08 -2.16
N ASN A 2 -31.48 61.28 -3.14
CA ASN A 2 -31.21 61.67 -4.53
C ASN A 2 -30.79 60.43 -5.32
N ALA A 3 -31.79 59.92 -6.03
CA ALA A 3 -31.71 59.16 -7.25
C ALA A 3 -31.11 60.01 -8.39
N TRP A 4 -30.55 59.56 -9.50
CA TRP A 4 -30.27 58.27 -10.15
C TRP A 4 -29.23 58.60 -11.26
N VAL A 5 -28.33 57.68 -11.58
CA VAL A 5 -27.52 57.70 -12.80
C VAL A 5 -28.26 56.87 -13.85
N SER A 6 -28.27 57.31 -15.11
CA SER A 6 -28.78 56.57 -16.26
C SER A 6 -27.76 56.57 -17.39
N LEU A 7 -27.79 55.46 -18.13
CA LEU A 7 -27.25 55.18 -19.47
C LEU A 7 -25.74 54.88 -19.49
N THR A 8 -25.23 53.85 -20.19
CA THR A 8 -25.80 53.11 -21.32
C THR A 8 -25.01 51.83 -21.62
N SER A 9 -25.74 50.85 -22.15
CA SER A 9 -25.33 49.98 -23.27
C SER A 9 -24.26 48.92 -23.02
N TRP A 10 -24.71 47.68 -22.83
CA TRP A 10 -23.97 46.50 -23.31
C TRP A 10 -24.90 45.66 -24.20
N SER A 11 -24.40 45.39 -25.40
CA SER A 11 -25.06 44.61 -26.44
C SER A 11 -24.42 43.22 -26.53
N LYS A 12 -25.31 42.23 -26.46
CA LYS A 12 -25.29 40.90 -27.08
C LYS A 12 -24.11 39.94 -26.84
N ASN A 13 -24.54 38.83 -26.23
CA ASN A 13 -24.25 37.45 -26.60
C ASN A 13 -22.85 36.95 -26.27
N ASP A 14 -22.77 36.16 -25.19
CA ASP A 14 -22.53 34.73 -25.37
C ASP A 14 -23.20 33.94 -24.24
N GLN A 15 -23.82 32.83 -24.64
CA GLN A 15 -24.56 31.91 -23.79
C GLN A 15 -23.56 31.07 -22.98
N CYS A 16 -23.48 31.28 -21.67
CA CYS A 16 -22.81 30.34 -20.76
C CYS A 16 -23.74 29.18 -20.41
N ALA A 17 -23.29 27.96 -20.68
CA ALA A 17 -23.88 26.75 -20.10
C ALA A 17 -23.64 26.72 -18.57
N PRO A 18 -24.61 26.25 -17.77
CA PRO A 18 -24.46 26.17 -16.32
C PRO A 18 -23.65 24.92 -15.93
N GLY A 19 -22.58 25.09 -15.14
CA GLY A 19 -21.94 23.95 -14.47
C GLY A 19 -20.43 23.98 -14.19
N ALA A 20 -19.72 25.09 -14.37
CA ALA A 20 -18.29 25.16 -13.99
C ALA A 20 -18.10 25.95 -12.69
N TYR A 21 -17.81 25.23 -11.62
CA TYR A 21 -17.35 25.78 -10.34
C TYR A 21 -15.86 26.14 -10.48
N TRP A 22 -15.51 27.41 -10.41
CA TRP A 22 -14.12 27.87 -10.33
C TRP A 22 -13.81 28.17 -8.88
N SER A 23 -12.83 27.47 -8.31
CA SER A 23 -12.14 27.94 -7.10
C SER A 23 -10.97 28.80 -7.56
N GLU A 24 -10.97 30.07 -7.15
CA GLU A 24 -9.85 31.00 -7.31
C GLU A 24 -8.63 30.45 -6.55
N CYS A 25 -7.66 29.93 -7.29
CA CYS A 25 -6.28 29.82 -6.81
C CYS A 25 -5.56 31.09 -7.28
N ASP A 26 -5.45 32.04 -6.37
CA ASP A 26 -4.54 33.16 -6.44
C ASP A 26 -3.12 32.58 -6.43
N HIS A 27 -2.50 32.42 -7.60
CA HIS A 27 -1.06 32.46 -7.89
C HIS A 27 -0.95 32.39 -9.41
N GLY A 28 -0.53 33.49 -10.01
CA GLY A 28 -0.53 33.69 -11.44
C GLY A 28 0.43 32.74 -12.16
N GLU A 29 -0.14 31.81 -12.90
CA GLU A 29 0.40 31.29 -14.16
C GLU A 29 -0.77 30.74 -14.98
N LYS A 30 -1.21 31.52 -15.98
CA LYS A 30 -2.28 31.11 -16.90
C LYS A 30 -1.70 30.16 -17.95
N PHE A 31 -1.83 28.84 -17.73
CA PHE A 31 -1.68 27.87 -18.80
C PHE A 31 -3.04 27.54 -19.41
N GLY A 32 -3.38 28.27 -20.48
CA GLY A 32 -4.49 27.90 -21.36
C GLY A 32 -4.01 26.91 -22.41
N TYR A 33 -4.37 25.62 -22.28
CA TYR A 33 -4.15 24.66 -23.35
C TYR A 33 -5.31 24.76 -24.35
N HIS A 34 -5.09 25.49 -25.43
CA HIS A 34 -5.92 25.37 -26.64
C HIS A 34 -5.54 24.05 -27.33
N LEU A 35 -6.34 23.00 -27.14
CA LEU A 35 -6.21 21.77 -27.93
C LEU A 35 -6.83 22.01 -29.31
N LEU A 36 -6.04 22.68 -30.17
CA LEU A 36 -6.24 22.63 -31.62
C LEU A 36 -5.89 21.22 -32.10
N TRP A 37 -6.90 20.43 -32.41
CA TRP A 37 -6.74 19.23 -33.23
C TRP A 37 -6.37 19.68 -34.65
N SER A 38 -5.07 19.83 -34.90
CA SER A 38 -4.54 19.95 -36.26
C SER A 38 -4.24 18.55 -36.80
N LYS A 39 -4.99 18.16 -37.84
CA LYS A 39 -4.63 17.04 -38.70
C LYS A 39 -3.39 17.47 -39.49
N SER A 40 -2.27 16.79 -39.28
CA SER A 40 -1.05 16.92 -40.06
C SER A 40 -0.31 18.24 -39.81
N ASP A 41 0.66 18.23 -38.90
CA ASP A 41 2.07 18.40 -39.26
C ASP A 41 2.93 18.29 -38.01
N GLN A 42 4.05 17.58 -38.18
CA GLN A 42 5.03 17.29 -37.16
C GLN A 42 5.67 18.60 -36.66
N ILE A 43 5.65 18.83 -35.34
CA ILE A 43 6.63 19.71 -34.71
C ILE A 43 7.50 18.83 -33.82
N ALA A 44 8.63 18.43 -34.41
CA ALA A 44 9.75 17.83 -33.73
C ALA A 44 10.44 18.91 -32.88
N LEU A 45 10.15 18.94 -31.58
CA LEU A 45 11.09 19.47 -30.59
C LEU A 45 12.17 18.41 -30.39
N GLY A 46 13.24 18.54 -31.17
CA GLY A 46 14.42 17.69 -31.12
C GLY A 46 15.14 17.80 -29.78
N ALA A 47 14.74 16.97 -28.83
CA ALA A 47 15.70 16.38 -27.93
C ALA A 47 16.14 15.06 -28.60
N HIS A 48 17.38 15.03 -29.07
CA HIS A 48 18.02 13.86 -29.66
C HIS A 48 18.24 12.82 -28.54
N TRP A 49 17.17 12.12 -28.18
CA TRP A 49 17.24 10.94 -27.34
C TRP A 49 17.69 9.77 -28.22
N SER A 50 18.78 9.12 -27.79
CA SER A 50 19.34 7.96 -28.46
C SER A 50 18.28 6.85 -28.55
N GLU A 51 18.09 6.29 -29.75
CA GLU A 51 17.14 5.21 -30.04
C GLU A 51 17.39 3.94 -29.19
N ASN A 52 18.58 3.82 -28.60
CA ASN A 52 18.92 2.75 -27.66
C ASN A 52 18.31 2.96 -26.26
N ASP A 53 18.05 4.19 -25.83
CA ASP A 53 17.47 4.51 -24.51
C ASP A 53 15.96 4.24 -24.48
N GLN A 54 15.32 4.28 -25.65
CA GLN A 54 13.89 3.97 -25.84
C GLN A 54 13.61 2.46 -25.73
N LYS A 55 14.59 1.62 -26.06
CA LYS A 55 14.49 0.15 -25.95
C LYS A 55 14.64 -0.34 -24.51
N ASP A 56 15.49 0.30 -23.71
CA ASP A 56 15.60 0.02 -22.27
C ASP A 56 14.41 0.59 -21.48
N ARG A 57 13.73 1.66 -21.96
CA ARG A 57 12.47 2.13 -21.35
C ARG A 57 11.20 1.42 -21.83
N MET A 58 11.30 0.55 -22.83
CA MET A 58 10.31 -0.50 -23.06
C MET A 58 10.44 -1.65 -22.03
N MET A 59 11.22 -1.45 -20.95
CA MET A 59 11.20 -2.26 -19.73
C MET A 59 9.76 -2.54 -19.29
N THR A 60 9.34 -3.75 -19.66
CA THR A 60 8.43 -4.62 -18.91
C THR A 60 7.44 -3.85 -18.07
N ARG A 61 6.23 -3.68 -18.63
CA ARG A 61 5.02 -3.59 -17.81
C ARG A 61 5.02 -4.85 -16.94
N GLN A 62 5.64 -4.76 -15.76
CA GLN A 62 5.81 -5.90 -14.89
C GLN A 62 4.40 -6.37 -14.56
N VAL A 63 4.05 -7.54 -15.09
CA VAL A 63 2.84 -8.24 -14.67
C VAL A 63 3.15 -8.69 -13.24
N LEU A 64 2.84 -7.82 -12.27
CA LEU A 64 2.98 -8.15 -10.87
C LEU A 64 1.96 -9.25 -10.57
N THR A 65 2.46 -10.43 -10.23
CA THR A 65 1.64 -11.49 -9.67
C THR A 65 1.05 -11.02 -8.34
N GLN A 66 -0.02 -11.67 -7.88
CA GLN A 66 -0.66 -11.33 -6.61
C GLN A 66 0.33 -11.38 -5.42
N GLU A 67 1.29 -12.31 -5.46
CA GLU A 67 2.36 -12.44 -4.48
C GLU A 67 3.38 -11.31 -4.61
N GLY A 68 3.81 -11.00 -5.85
CA GLY A 68 4.74 -9.90 -6.11
C GLY A 68 4.18 -8.55 -5.66
N LEU A 69 2.87 -8.33 -5.82
CA LEU A 69 2.18 -7.14 -5.31
C LEU A 69 2.30 -7.01 -3.79
N LEU A 70 2.08 -8.08 -3.03
CA LEU A 70 2.17 -8.04 -1.57
C LEU A 70 3.59 -7.68 -1.12
N VAL A 71 4.60 -8.32 -1.70
CA VAL A 71 6.02 -8.04 -1.39
C VAL A 71 6.34 -6.58 -1.66
N HIS A 72 5.90 -6.05 -2.80
CA HIS A 72 6.11 -4.64 -3.14
C HIS A 72 5.43 -3.69 -2.16
N LEU A 73 4.19 -3.99 -1.75
CA LEU A 73 3.46 -3.20 -0.74
C LEU A 73 4.14 -3.23 0.63
N LEU A 74 4.68 -4.39 1.04
CA LEU A 74 5.43 -4.52 2.29
C LEU A 74 6.66 -3.60 2.29
N HIS A 75 7.39 -3.55 1.18
CA HIS A 75 8.53 -2.65 1.05
C HIS A 75 8.13 -1.18 0.96
N ALA A 76 7.07 -0.84 0.22
CA ALA A 76 6.66 0.53 0.00
C ALA A 76 6.05 1.19 1.26
N LEU A 77 5.29 0.43 2.06
CA LEU A 77 4.63 0.97 3.25
C LEU A 77 5.46 0.80 4.52
N SER A 78 6.41 -0.14 4.56
CA SER A 78 7.18 -0.55 5.76
C SER A 78 6.34 -0.98 6.98
N ASP A 79 5.01 -0.99 6.85
CA ASP A 79 4.04 -1.42 7.85
C ASP A 79 3.29 -2.65 7.35
N ARG A 80 3.54 -3.78 8.01
CA ARG A 80 3.02 -5.09 7.62
C ARG A 80 1.50 -5.11 7.58
N ASP A 81 0.84 -4.58 8.61
CA ASP A 81 -0.60 -4.68 8.76
C ASP A 81 -1.33 -3.81 7.71
N SER A 82 -0.81 -2.60 7.45
CA SER A 82 -1.32 -1.75 6.36
C SER A 82 -1.12 -2.37 4.98
N ALA A 83 0.02 -3.05 4.74
CA ALA A 83 0.27 -3.73 3.48
C ALA A 83 -0.70 -4.90 3.22
N TYR A 84 -0.92 -5.77 4.21
CA TYR A 84 -1.89 -6.87 4.08
C TYR A 84 -3.32 -6.36 3.90
N LEU A 85 -3.72 -5.32 4.63
CA LEU A 85 -5.05 -4.73 4.48
C LEU A 85 -5.25 -4.15 3.08
N LEU A 86 -4.28 -3.38 2.57
CA LEU A 86 -4.35 -2.80 1.23
C LEU A 86 -4.34 -3.87 0.14
N TRP A 87 -3.49 -4.90 0.29
CA TRP A 87 -3.46 -6.06 -0.61
C TRP A 87 -4.81 -6.77 -0.66
N TYR A 88 -5.44 -7.02 0.50
CA TYR A 88 -6.77 -7.63 0.56
C TYR A 88 -7.83 -6.76 -0.12
N LEU A 89 -7.84 -5.44 0.12
CA LEU A 89 -8.78 -4.53 -0.53
C LEU A 89 -8.62 -4.53 -2.06
N LEU A 90 -7.38 -4.54 -2.56
CA LEU A 90 -7.10 -4.66 -4.00
C LEU A 90 -7.53 -6.01 -4.57
N ALA A 91 -7.31 -7.11 -3.84
CA ALA A 91 -7.78 -8.44 -4.25
C ALA A 91 -9.31 -8.51 -4.38
N GLN A 92 -10.04 -7.74 -3.57
CA GLN A 92 -11.49 -7.58 -3.64
C GLN A 92 -11.95 -6.53 -4.68
N ARG A 93 -11.03 -5.98 -5.49
CA ARG A 93 -11.30 -4.94 -6.50
C ARG A 93 -11.97 -3.70 -5.92
N ALA A 94 -11.54 -3.32 -4.71
CA ALA A 94 -12.08 -2.15 -4.00
C ALA A 94 -11.70 -0.80 -4.66
N ASP A 95 -10.84 -0.82 -5.68
CA ASP A 95 -10.53 0.30 -6.56
C ASP A 95 -11.63 0.56 -7.60
N GLU A 96 -12.22 -0.51 -8.13
CA GLU A 96 -13.32 -0.44 -9.10
C GLU A 96 -14.68 -0.29 -8.42
N THR A 97 -14.94 -1.12 -7.41
CA THR A 97 -16.22 -1.20 -6.71
C THR A 97 -16.04 -1.03 -5.20
N PRO A 98 -16.71 -0.08 -4.54
CA PRO A 98 -16.57 0.10 -3.10
C PRO A 98 -16.91 -1.20 -2.33
N LEU A 99 -15.98 -1.66 -1.50
CA LEU A 99 -16.16 -2.85 -0.68
C LEU A 99 -16.94 -2.49 0.58
N ARG A 100 -18.06 -3.17 0.82
CA ARG A 100 -18.86 -3.01 2.05
C ARG A 100 -18.55 -4.17 2.99
N SER A 101 -17.81 -3.90 4.05
CA SER A 101 -17.42 -4.94 5.01
C SER A 101 -17.32 -4.40 6.43
N SER A 102 -17.37 -5.31 7.41
CA SER A 102 -17.11 -4.97 8.81
C SER A 102 -15.67 -5.30 9.16
N ARG A 103 -15.10 -4.63 10.17
CA ARG A 103 -13.74 -4.92 10.65
C ARG A 103 -13.56 -6.38 11.05
N ARG A 104 -14.59 -6.99 11.64
CA ARG A 104 -14.57 -8.42 12.04
C ARG A 104 -14.57 -9.35 10.82
N ALA A 105 -15.32 -9.01 9.77
CA ALA A 105 -15.33 -9.78 8.53
C ALA A 105 -13.96 -9.74 7.85
N ILE A 106 -13.36 -8.55 7.70
CA ILE A 106 -12.00 -8.39 7.14
C ILE A 106 -10.97 -9.20 7.94
N HIS A 107 -11.03 -9.13 9.27
CA HIS A 107 -10.16 -9.93 10.14
C HIS A 107 -10.31 -11.43 9.91
N GLY A 108 -11.55 -11.91 9.76
CA GLY A 108 -11.85 -13.31 9.46
C GLY A 108 -11.35 -13.75 8.08
N ASP A 109 -11.59 -12.93 7.05
CA ASP A 109 -11.16 -13.22 5.68
C ASP A 109 -9.64 -13.25 5.53
N LEU A 110 -8.93 -12.44 6.33
CA LEU A 110 -7.47 -12.45 6.44
C LEU A 110 -6.93 -13.62 7.30
N GLY A 111 -7.79 -14.52 7.77
CA GLY A 111 -7.40 -15.67 8.59
C GLY A 111 -6.76 -15.29 9.93
N GLY A 112 -7.03 -14.08 10.44
CA GLY A 112 -6.43 -13.59 11.69
C GLY A 112 -4.95 -13.21 11.60
N VAL A 113 -4.39 -13.09 10.39
CA VAL A 113 -3.00 -12.63 10.18
C VAL A 113 -2.76 -11.24 10.79
N ILE A 114 -3.79 -10.40 10.79
CA ILE A 114 -3.80 -9.08 11.44
C ILE A 114 -4.79 -9.13 12.60
N GLY A 115 -4.41 -8.65 13.78
CA GLY A 115 -5.32 -8.55 14.92
C GLY A 115 -6.45 -7.53 14.69
N LEU A 116 -7.62 -7.73 15.32
CA LEU A 116 -8.81 -6.88 15.10
C LEU A 116 -8.58 -5.39 15.37
N THR A 117 -7.82 -5.06 16.42
CA THR A 117 -7.44 -3.68 16.75
C THR A 117 -6.51 -3.10 15.68
N ASN A 118 -5.59 -3.92 15.16
CA ASN A 118 -4.65 -3.52 14.12
C ASN A 118 -5.34 -3.25 12.79
N VAL A 119 -6.45 -3.94 12.48
CA VAL A 119 -7.27 -3.62 11.29
C VAL A 119 -7.77 -2.18 11.37
N LEU A 120 -8.24 -1.70 12.53
CA LEU A 120 -8.66 -0.31 12.69
C LEU A 120 -7.47 0.65 12.52
N THR A 121 -6.36 0.38 13.20
CA THR A 121 -5.16 1.22 13.13
C THR A 121 -4.60 1.31 11.71
N ALA A 122 -4.50 0.18 11.01
CA ALA A 122 -4.08 0.11 9.61
C ALA A 122 -5.06 0.86 8.70
N THR A 123 -6.37 0.73 8.93
CA THR A 123 -7.39 1.49 8.20
C THR A 123 -7.17 3.00 8.34
N ASN A 124 -6.93 3.48 9.57
CA ASN A 124 -6.67 4.90 9.81
C ASN A 124 -5.39 5.36 9.11
N ARG A 125 -4.29 4.62 9.25
CA ARG A 125 -3.02 4.92 8.58
C ARG A 125 -3.14 4.99 7.06
N LEU A 126 -3.83 4.04 6.44
CA LEU A 126 -4.06 4.03 5.00
C LEU A 126 -4.98 5.18 4.54
N THR A 127 -5.93 5.58 5.40
CA THR A 127 -6.81 6.73 5.14
C THR A 127 -6.03 8.04 5.24
N ASP A 128 -5.21 8.20 6.28
CA ASP A 128 -4.33 9.36 6.49
C ASP A 128 -3.31 9.51 5.36
N ALA A 129 -2.81 8.39 4.83
CA ALA A 129 -1.92 8.35 3.66
C ALA A 129 -2.65 8.64 2.33
N GLY A 130 -3.97 8.77 2.31
CA GLY A 130 -4.77 9.00 1.10
C GLY A 130 -4.84 7.81 0.14
N LEU A 131 -4.42 6.62 0.58
CA LEU A 131 -4.42 5.39 -0.21
C LEU A 131 -5.81 4.75 -0.29
N ILE A 132 -6.61 4.92 0.77
CA ILE A 132 -8.01 4.48 0.82
C ILE A 132 -8.91 5.62 1.29
N THR A 133 -10.18 5.53 0.94
CA THR A 133 -11.25 6.34 1.53
C THR A 133 -12.19 5.42 2.28
N THR A 134 -12.56 5.81 3.49
CA THR A 134 -13.49 5.05 4.32
C THR A 134 -14.74 5.86 4.62
N ARG A 135 -15.90 5.20 4.55
CA ARG A 135 -17.18 5.76 4.99
C ARG A 135 -17.81 4.80 5.98
N VAL A 136 -17.94 5.25 7.22
CA VAL A 136 -18.50 4.44 8.29
C VAL A 136 -20.01 4.64 8.33
N TYR A 137 -20.77 3.57 8.13
CA TYR A 137 -22.22 3.56 8.34
C TYR A 137 -22.51 2.93 9.70
N PRO A 138 -22.94 3.72 10.71
CA PRO A 138 -23.18 3.21 12.06
C PRO A 138 -24.14 2.02 12.03
N ARG A 139 -23.79 0.95 12.74
CA ARG A 139 -24.59 -0.29 12.90
C ARG A 139 -24.78 -1.14 11.63
N THR A 140 -24.23 -0.76 10.48
CA THR A 140 -24.42 -1.53 9.23
C THR A 140 -23.11 -2.09 8.70
N PHE A 141 -22.25 -1.25 8.11
CA PHE A 141 -20.97 -1.65 7.52
C PHE A 141 -20.04 -0.45 7.39
N THR A 142 -18.78 -0.70 7.06
CA THR A 142 -17.87 0.32 6.58
C THR A 142 -17.66 0.11 5.09
N GLU A 143 -17.78 1.18 4.32
CA GLU A 143 -17.46 1.18 2.90
C GLU A 143 -15.99 1.59 2.73
N TYR A 144 -15.24 0.77 2.03
CA TYR A 144 -13.83 0.97 1.71
C TYR A 144 -13.69 1.16 0.21
N ARG A 145 -12.97 2.21 -0.19
CA ARG A 145 -12.62 2.45 -1.59
C ARG A 145 -11.13 2.70 -1.69
N VAL A 146 -10.46 2.00 -2.61
CA VAL A 146 -9.02 2.19 -2.85
C VAL A 146 -8.83 3.30 -3.87
N ASN A 147 -7.89 4.20 -3.61
CA ASN A 147 -7.51 5.23 -4.57
C ASN A 147 -6.45 4.66 -5.52
N GLY A 148 -6.88 4.16 -6.69
CA GLY A 148 -5.99 3.54 -7.68
C GLY A 148 -4.85 4.46 -8.16
N HIS A 149 -5.09 5.78 -8.22
CA HIS A 149 -4.03 6.74 -8.58
C HIS A 149 -2.97 6.87 -7.48
N ALA A 150 -3.39 6.93 -6.22
CA ALA A 150 -2.44 7.00 -5.09
C ALA A 150 -1.65 5.70 -4.95
N VAL A 151 -2.32 4.54 -5.10
CA VAL A 151 -1.66 3.22 -5.06
C VAL A 151 -0.69 3.06 -6.22
N SER A 152 -1.07 3.42 -7.46
CA SER A 152 -0.12 3.37 -8.58
C SER A 152 1.07 4.31 -8.38
N GLY A 153 0.86 5.50 -7.84
CA GLY A 153 1.95 6.40 -7.44
C GLY A 153 2.88 5.79 -6.38
N LEU A 154 2.32 5.09 -5.40
CA LEU A 154 3.06 4.34 -4.39
C LEU A 154 3.88 3.20 -5.01
N LEU A 155 3.28 2.41 -5.91
CA LEU A 155 3.95 1.28 -6.57
C LEU A 155 5.04 1.74 -7.55
N ASN A 156 4.84 2.87 -8.22
CA ASN A 156 5.82 3.47 -9.13
C ASN A 156 6.99 4.13 -8.41
N ARG A 157 6.90 4.32 -7.08
CA ARG A 157 8.02 4.84 -6.31
C ARG A 157 9.16 3.82 -6.41
N PRO A 158 10.38 4.22 -6.80
CA PRO A 158 11.51 3.30 -6.77
C PRO A 158 11.61 2.78 -5.34
N LEU A 159 11.60 1.45 -5.18
CA LEU A 159 11.88 0.83 -3.90
C LEU A 159 13.21 1.38 -3.46
N THR A 160 13.21 2.22 -2.42
CA THR A 160 14.43 2.84 -1.94
C THR A 160 15.31 1.71 -1.41
N THR A 161 16.23 1.26 -2.24
CA THR A 161 17.38 0.43 -1.86
C THR A 161 18.19 1.08 -0.75
N ALA A 162 18.00 2.38 -0.49
CA ALA A 162 18.51 3.09 0.66
C ALA A 162 18.04 2.50 2.02
N ASN A 163 16.96 1.71 2.05
CA ASN A 163 16.51 0.97 3.23
C ASN A 163 16.76 -0.54 3.08
N PHE A 164 17.97 -0.94 2.66
CA PHE A 164 18.49 -2.17 3.22
C PHE A 164 18.39 -2.05 4.74
N LEU A 165 17.84 -3.05 5.42
CA LEU A 165 17.82 -3.10 6.89
C LEU A 165 19.21 -2.69 7.39
N PRO A 166 19.34 -1.72 8.31
CA PRO A 166 20.64 -1.29 8.79
C PRO A 166 21.41 -2.52 9.32
N GLY A 167 22.51 -2.88 8.64
CA GLY A 167 23.29 -4.09 8.90
C GLY A 167 23.23 -5.17 7.81
N ILE A 168 22.24 -5.13 6.91
CA ILE A 168 22.19 -5.94 5.69
C ILE A 168 22.80 -5.12 4.56
N LEU A 169 24.13 -4.95 4.61
CA LEU A 169 24.85 -4.63 3.37
C LEU A 169 24.58 -5.75 2.36
N PRO A 170 24.66 -5.51 1.04
CA PRO A 170 24.76 -6.57 0.05
C PRO A 170 26.05 -7.35 0.31
N ARG A 171 26.01 -8.22 1.30
CA ARG A 171 27.00 -9.23 1.59
C ARG A 171 26.53 -10.47 0.90
N GLU A 172 27.43 -11.06 0.14
CA GLU A 172 27.23 -12.41 -0.34
C GLU A 172 26.97 -13.30 0.87
N VAL A 173 25.79 -13.94 0.88
CA VAL A 173 25.45 -14.90 1.92
C VAL A 173 26.13 -16.20 1.51
N PRO A 174 27.19 -16.67 2.20
CA PRO A 174 28.00 -17.81 1.72
C PRO A 174 27.17 -19.09 1.54
N PHE A 175 26.07 -19.20 2.27
CA PHE A 175 25.08 -20.26 2.08
C PHE A 175 24.44 -20.21 0.69
N VAL A 176 23.92 -19.04 0.26
CA VAL A 176 23.26 -18.88 -1.04
C VAL A 176 24.27 -19.08 -2.17
N THR A 177 25.50 -18.60 -2.01
CA THR A 177 26.58 -18.83 -2.99
C THR A 177 26.88 -20.33 -3.16
N ARG A 178 27.04 -21.07 -2.06
CA ARG A 178 27.29 -22.53 -2.09
C ARG A 178 26.09 -23.32 -2.63
N TRP A 179 24.88 -22.97 -2.21
CA TRP A 179 23.65 -23.57 -2.71
C TRP A 179 23.50 -23.39 -4.22
N ASN A 180 23.71 -22.18 -4.73
CA ASN A 180 23.64 -21.88 -6.16
C ASN A 180 24.80 -22.52 -6.95
N ALA A 181 25.94 -22.76 -6.31
CA ALA A 181 27.05 -23.53 -6.89
C ALA A 181 26.76 -25.05 -6.97
N GLY A 182 25.62 -25.51 -6.43
CA GLY A 182 25.25 -26.92 -6.42
C GLY A 182 26.04 -27.76 -5.42
N GLU A 183 26.70 -27.12 -4.45
CA GLU A 183 27.36 -27.84 -3.36
C GLU A 183 26.28 -28.53 -2.51
N GLN A 184 26.21 -29.86 -2.59
CA GLN A 184 25.37 -30.64 -1.71
C GLN A 184 25.91 -30.53 -0.29
N PHE A 185 25.08 -30.05 0.63
CA PHE A 185 25.40 -30.13 2.04
C PHE A 185 25.45 -31.61 2.39
N CYS A 186 26.65 -32.12 2.69
CA CYS A 186 26.80 -33.47 3.20
C CYS A 186 25.86 -33.62 4.39
N GLU A 187 24.81 -34.41 4.24
CA GLU A 187 23.96 -34.82 5.35
C GLU A 187 24.88 -35.30 6.45
N VAL A 188 24.82 -34.66 7.61
CA VAL A 188 25.50 -35.18 8.80
C VAL A 188 24.87 -36.56 9.00
N PRO A 189 25.60 -37.66 8.80
CA PRO A 189 25.02 -38.96 9.03
C PRO A 189 24.60 -39.00 10.50
N ASP A 190 23.35 -39.37 10.78
CA ASP A 190 22.75 -39.60 12.13
C ASP A 190 23.47 -40.71 12.93
N SER A 191 24.69 -41.07 12.54
CA SER A 191 25.48 -42.14 13.11
C SER A 191 26.34 -41.59 14.25
N ALA A 192 25.75 -41.54 15.44
CA ALA A 192 26.30 -42.17 16.67
C ALA A 192 25.60 -41.57 17.89
N VAL A 193 24.34 -41.96 18.11
CA VAL A 193 23.83 -42.00 19.48
C VAL A 193 24.51 -43.19 20.13
N ASP A 194 25.64 -42.90 20.78
CA ASP A 194 26.24 -43.80 21.75
C ASP A 194 25.25 -43.90 22.92
N GLU A 195 24.58 -45.05 23.03
CA GLU A 195 23.71 -45.42 24.16
C GLU A 195 24.56 -45.61 25.42
N GLY A 196 25.12 -44.51 25.92
CA GLY A 196 25.86 -44.43 27.18
C GLY A 196 24.95 -44.07 28.34
N ASP A 197 24.16 -45.06 28.77
CA ASP A 197 23.83 -45.38 30.17
C ASP A 197 23.79 -44.20 31.19
N SER A 198 22.59 -43.78 31.58
CA SER A 198 22.35 -43.10 32.87
C SER A 198 20.91 -43.29 33.33
N GLN A 199 20.73 -44.32 34.17
CA GLN A 199 19.54 -44.62 34.96
C GLN A 199 19.16 -43.48 35.95
N PRO A 200 17.92 -43.50 36.47
CA PRO A 200 17.25 -42.36 37.08
C PRO A 200 17.59 -42.18 38.55
N THR A 201 17.63 -40.94 39.01
CA THR A 201 17.48 -40.61 40.44
C THR A 201 16.17 -39.88 40.63
N ALA A 202 15.26 -40.59 41.28
CA ALA A 202 14.02 -40.09 41.86
C ALA A 202 14.30 -39.09 42.99
N ALA A 203 13.20 -38.50 43.47
CA ALA A 203 13.07 -37.44 44.48
C ALA A 203 13.10 -36.04 43.82
N ASP A 204 12.21 -35.12 44.11
CA ASP A 204 11.37 -34.95 45.29
C ASP A 204 10.46 -33.72 45.04
N GLN A 205 9.32 -33.65 45.73
CA GLN A 205 8.72 -32.41 46.28
C GLN A 205 8.38 -31.23 45.34
N SER A 206 7.23 -30.58 45.38
CA SER A 206 6.13 -30.54 46.34
C SER A 206 5.00 -29.74 45.71
N ASP A 207 3.80 -30.08 46.18
CA ASP A 207 2.62 -29.26 46.21
C ASP A 207 2.90 -27.75 46.38
N ASN A 208 2.25 -26.94 45.55
CA ASN A 208 1.76 -25.64 46.04
C ASN A 208 0.47 -25.25 45.33
N LEU A 209 -0.62 -25.82 45.85
CA LEU A 209 -1.97 -25.27 45.78
C LEU A 209 -2.00 -23.94 46.55
N SER A 210 -2.45 -22.87 45.90
CA SER A 210 -3.18 -21.80 46.58
C SER A 210 -4.08 -21.06 45.59
N PRO A 211 -5.42 -21.08 45.80
CA PRO A 211 -6.35 -20.22 45.10
C PRO A 211 -6.39 -18.86 45.82
N THR A 212 -6.08 -17.77 45.14
CA THR A 212 -6.38 -16.43 45.67
C THR A 212 -7.73 -16.00 45.15
N GLU A 213 -8.75 -16.33 45.94
CA GLU A 213 -10.06 -15.72 45.93
C GLU A 213 -9.90 -14.23 46.30
N ASN A 214 -10.22 -13.33 45.36
CA ASN A 214 -10.39 -11.91 45.66
C ASN A 214 -11.80 -11.49 45.25
N GLN A 215 -12.69 -11.53 46.25
CA GLN A 215 -13.90 -10.74 46.31
C GLN A 215 -13.51 -9.27 46.57
N HIS A 216 -13.96 -8.37 45.72
CA HIS A 216 -14.08 -6.94 46.01
C HIS A 216 -15.26 -6.45 45.15
N ASP A 217 -16.48 -6.45 45.66
CA ASP A 217 -17.11 -5.48 46.57
C ASP A 217 -17.31 -4.11 45.89
N GLN A 218 -18.60 -3.73 45.82
CA GLN A 218 -19.24 -2.46 45.42
C GLN A 218 -19.59 -2.20 43.96
#